data_AF-A0A2P4QRD6-F1
#
_entry.id   AF-A0A2P4QRD6-F1
#
_cell.length_a   1.000
_cell.length_b   1.000
_cell.length_c   1.000
_cell.angle_alpha   90.00
_cell.angle_beta   90.00
_cell.angle_gamma   90.00
#
_symmetry.space_group_name_H-M   'P 1'
#
loop_
_entity.id
_entity.type
_entity.pdbx_description
1 polymer ?
#
loop_
_entity_poly.entity_id
_entity_poly.type
_entity_poly.pdbx_seq_one_letter_code
_entity_poly.pdbx_strand_id
1 'polypeptide(L)'
;MALYKEIDNKPTNLEPNKELKYYIPNNYEDIDRLHMFHFFQRYLFQSNYSSPIEEKLTQGKCKVLNIGCGPGTWLLDLANQYEKSIFYGLDSNSVYPNEIKPSNLNFINANMFDGLPFPENEFDFIRQDPMSFMIKADQWDFIISEMIRVTKPGGYIEILDIYFTHKGAGPILSKIYEARK
;
A
#
# COMPACT_ATOMS: atom_id res chain seq x y z
N MET A 1 17.97 -36.41 2.19
CA MET A 1 18.97 -35.68 3.00
C MET A 1 18.64 -34.19 2.85
N ALA A 2 17.71 -33.71 3.67
CA ALA A 2 17.16 -32.35 3.58
C ALA A 2 18.02 -31.40 4.44
N LEU A 3 18.58 -30.36 3.82
CA LEU A 3 19.31 -29.31 4.51
C LEU A 3 18.30 -28.27 5.04
N TYR A 4 17.90 -28.42 6.30
CA TYR A 4 17.41 -27.29 7.08
C TYR A 4 18.64 -26.52 7.56
N LYS A 5 18.88 -25.32 7.02
CA LYS A 5 19.79 -24.37 7.66
C LYS A 5 19.05 -23.77 8.85
N GLU A 6 19.60 -24.01 10.04
CA GLU A 6 19.19 -23.37 11.28
C GLU A 6 19.23 -21.85 11.11
N ILE A 7 18.10 -21.20 11.40
CA ILE A 7 18.03 -19.75 11.50
C ILE A 7 18.71 -19.39 12.82
N ASP A 8 19.83 -18.68 12.71
CA ASP A 8 20.65 -18.24 13.83
C ASP A 8 19.82 -17.26 14.69
N ASN A 9 19.27 -17.74 15.81
CA ASN A 9 18.49 -16.98 16.79
C ASN A 9 19.42 -16.08 17.62
N LYS A 10 20.08 -15.11 16.98
CA LYS A 10 20.70 -14.00 17.71
C LYS A 10 19.61 -12.99 18.07
N PRO A 11 19.45 -12.62 19.35
CA PRO A 11 18.53 -11.56 19.71
C PRO A 11 19.01 -10.27 19.06
N THR A 12 18.27 -9.80 18.07
CA THR A 12 18.40 -8.43 17.56
C THR A 12 18.17 -7.52 18.77
N ASN A 13 19.16 -6.69 19.11
CA ASN A 13 19.02 -5.64 20.10
C ASN A 13 17.98 -4.63 19.60
N LEU A 14 16.71 -4.95 19.82
CA LEU A 14 15.60 -4.01 19.69
C LEU A 14 15.67 -3.12 20.92
N GLU A 15 16.08 -1.87 20.72
CA GLU A 15 16.03 -0.88 21.78
C GLU A 15 14.59 -0.75 22.31
N PRO A 16 14.35 -0.76 23.63
CA PRO A 16 13.01 -1.00 24.18
C PRO A 16 11.99 0.13 24.01
N ASN A 17 12.34 1.25 23.35
CA ASN A 17 11.56 2.50 23.42
C ASN A 17 11.50 3.27 22.09
N LYS A 18 11.30 2.59 20.97
CA LYS A 18 10.79 3.23 19.76
C LYS A 18 9.42 2.63 19.50
N GLU A 19 8.35 3.40 19.69
CA GLU A 19 7.01 2.98 19.26
C GLU A 19 7.11 2.45 17.83
N LEU A 20 6.81 1.17 17.64
CA LEU A 20 6.83 0.52 16.34
C LEU A 20 5.76 1.18 15.49
N LYS A 21 6.15 2.20 14.72
CA LYS A 21 5.27 2.87 13.74
C LYS A 21 4.82 1.90 12.64
N TYR A 22 5.49 0.74 12.52
CA TYR A 22 5.21 -0.36 11.60
C TYR A 22 5.53 -1.71 12.27
N TYR A 23 4.62 -2.69 12.22
CA TYR A 23 4.89 -4.06 12.72
C TYR A 23 5.66 -4.95 11.71
N ILE A 24 5.75 -4.52 10.46
CA ILE A 24 6.59 -5.13 9.41
C ILE A 24 7.52 -4.02 8.90
N PRO A 25 8.85 -4.22 8.82
CA PRO A 25 9.72 -3.18 8.31
C PRO A 25 9.35 -2.84 6.86
N ASN A 26 9.42 -1.55 6.56
CA ASN A 26 9.27 -0.99 5.23
C ASN A 26 10.56 -0.21 4.92
N ASN A 27 11.68 -0.91 5.04
CA ASN A 27 13.02 -0.39 4.81
C ASN A 27 13.52 -0.84 3.42
N TYR A 28 14.68 -0.34 2.99
CA TYR A 28 15.26 -0.69 1.69
C TYR A 28 15.51 -2.20 1.52
N GLU A 29 15.69 -2.93 2.61
CA GLU A 29 15.94 -4.38 2.61
C GLU A 29 14.67 -5.19 2.26
N ASP A 30 13.48 -4.60 2.45
CA ASP A 30 12.18 -5.22 2.21
C ASP A 30 11.56 -4.87 0.84
N ILE A 31 12.24 -4.08 0.01
CA ILE A 31 11.73 -3.67 -1.32
C ILE A 31 11.44 -4.89 -2.20
N ASP A 32 12.34 -5.89 -2.21
CA ASP A 32 12.16 -7.12 -2.99
C ASP A 32 10.91 -7.89 -2.57
N ARG A 33 10.62 -7.93 -1.26
CA ARG A 33 9.41 -8.55 -0.72
C ARG A 33 8.16 -7.83 -1.23
N LEU A 34 8.17 -6.50 -1.25
CA LEU A 34 7.04 -5.68 -1.73
C LEU A 34 6.85 -5.81 -3.24
N HIS A 35 7.93 -5.85 -4.02
CA HIS A 35 7.89 -6.14 -5.46
C HIS A 35 7.25 -7.51 -5.73
N MET A 36 7.75 -8.55 -5.05
CA MET A 36 7.22 -9.90 -5.21
C MET A 36 5.74 -9.97 -4.82
N PHE A 37 5.34 -9.27 -3.77
CA PHE A 37 3.95 -9.23 -3.31
C PHE A 37 3.01 -8.67 -4.38
N HIS A 38 3.38 -7.56 -5.04
CA HIS A 38 2.61 -7.01 -6.16
C HIS A 38 2.43 -8.03 -7.29
N PHE A 39 3.51 -8.66 -7.76
CA PHE A 39 3.43 -9.65 -8.84
C PHE A 39 2.63 -10.89 -8.46
N PHE A 40 2.71 -11.31 -7.20
CA PHE A 40 1.91 -12.41 -6.67
C PHE A 40 0.41 -12.05 -6.67
N GLN A 41 0.05 -10.84 -6.23
CA GLN A 41 -1.35 -10.37 -6.28
C GLN A 41 -1.86 -10.29 -7.72
N ARG A 42 -1.08 -9.68 -8.63
CA ARG A 42 -1.43 -9.59 -10.05
C ARG A 42 -1.65 -10.98 -10.65
N TYR A 43 -0.83 -11.96 -10.28
CA TYR A 43 -1.02 -13.35 -10.70
C TYR A 43 -2.28 -13.98 -10.08
N LEU A 44 -2.58 -13.76 -8.81
CA LEU A 44 -3.78 -14.33 -8.19
C LEU A 44 -5.07 -13.75 -8.79
N PHE A 45 -5.13 -12.44 -8.98
CA PHE A 45 -6.33 -11.76 -9.47
C PHE A 45 -6.41 -11.68 -10.99
N GLN A 46 -5.33 -12.05 -11.70
CA GLN A 46 -5.19 -11.90 -13.15
C GLN A 46 -5.45 -10.46 -13.64
N SER A 47 -5.30 -9.48 -12.74
CA SER A 47 -5.58 -8.06 -12.98
C SER A 47 -4.86 -7.22 -11.92
N ASN A 48 -4.67 -5.93 -12.21
CA ASN A 48 -4.14 -4.93 -11.29
C ASN A 48 -5.24 -4.20 -10.47
N TYR A 49 -6.51 -4.36 -10.86
CA TYR A 49 -7.67 -3.73 -10.23
C TYR A 49 -8.93 -4.59 -10.45
N SER A 50 -9.93 -4.46 -9.59
CA SER A 50 -11.23 -5.16 -9.70
C SER A 50 -12.37 -4.26 -10.18
N SER A 51 -12.20 -2.95 -10.05
CA SER A 51 -13.15 -1.91 -10.44
C SER A 51 -13.20 -1.79 -11.95
N PRO A 52 -14.35 -1.41 -12.54
CA PRO A 52 -14.51 -1.23 -13.97
C PRO A 52 -13.89 0.11 -14.44
N ILE A 53 -12.59 0.31 -14.20
CA ILE A 53 -11.87 1.56 -14.44
C ILE A 53 -11.07 1.56 -15.77
N GLU A 54 -10.93 0.40 -16.40
CA GLU A 54 -10.07 0.21 -17.58
C GLU A 54 -10.39 1.16 -18.74
N GLU A 55 -11.67 1.40 -19.01
CA GLU A 55 -12.08 2.33 -20.08
C GLU A 55 -11.54 3.76 -19.80
N LYS A 56 -11.70 4.24 -18.56
CA LYS A 56 -11.19 5.58 -18.17
C LYS A 56 -9.67 5.65 -18.23
N LEU A 57 -8.98 4.60 -17.80
CA LEU A 57 -7.51 4.50 -17.86
C LEU A 57 -7.02 4.58 -19.31
N THR A 58 -7.66 3.83 -20.20
CA THR A 58 -7.31 3.75 -21.63
C THR A 58 -7.60 5.05 -22.38
N GLN A 59 -8.71 5.72 -22.06
CA GLN A 59 -9.06 7.01 -22.65
C GLN A 59 -8.17 8.17 -22.18
N GLY A 60 -7.35 7.98 -21.14
CA GLY A 60 -6.49 9.03 -20.57
C GLY A 60 -7.24 10.09 -19.78
N LYS A 61 -8.43 9.74 -19.26
CA LYS A 61 -9.28 10.65 -18.48
C LYS A 61 -9.24 10.33 -16.99
N CYS A 62 -8.23 9.58 -16.54
CA CYS A 62 -8.17 9.04 -15.20
C CYS A 62 -7.03 9.67 -14.40
N LYS A 63 -7.36 10.17 -13.19
CA LYS A 63 -6.38 10.44 -12.14
C LYS A 63 -6.44 9.34 -11.09
N VAL A 64 -5.31 8.69 -10.83
CA VAL A 64 -5.21 7.54 -9.92
C VAL A 64 -4.33 7.89 -8.72
N LEU A 65 -4.79 7.54 -7.52
CA LEU A 65 -3.99 7.62 -6.29
C LEU A 65 -3.77 6.23 -5.71
N ASN A 66 -2.53 5.92 -5.32
CA ASN A 66 -2.22 4.76 -4.49
C ASN A 66 -1.66 5.23 -3.14
N ILE A 67 -2.42 4.95 -2.08
CA ILE A 67 -2.08 5.27 -0.68
C ILE A 67 -1.27 4.11 -0.10
N GLY A 68 -0.13 4.43 0.53
CA GLY A 68 0.80 3.42 1.01
C GLY A 68 1.57 2.75 -0.11
N CYS A 69 1.99 3.51 -1.12
CA CYS A 69 2.50 2.93 -2.36
C CYS A 69 3.85 2.20 -2.21
N GLY A 70 4.56 2.35 -1.08
CA GLY A 70 5.87 1.76 -0.85
C GLY A 70 6.82 2.06 -2.02
N PRO A 71 7.47 1.06 -2.63
CA PRO A 71 8.36 1.26 -3.78
C PRO A 71 7.63 1.67 -5.08
N GLY A 72 6.29 1.75 -5.07
CA GLY A 72 5.49 2.22 -6.19
C GLY A 72 5.34 1.22 -7.33
N THR A 73 5.56 -0.08 -7.09
CA THR A 73 5.61 -1.11 -8.15
C THR A 73 4.31 -1.18 -8.96
N TRP A 74 3.17 -1.18 -8.26
CA TRP A 74 1.86 -1.19 -8.89
C TRP A 74 1.63 0.05 -9.76
N LEU A 75 2.07 1.22 -9.29
CA LEU A 75 1.99 2.47 -10.05
C LEU A 75 2.92 2.46 -11.26
N LEU A 76 4.12 1.91 -11.14
CA LEU A 76 5.07 1.81 -12.26
C LEU A 76 4.51 0.89 -13.36
N ASP A 77 3.90 -0.24 -13.00
CA ASP A 77 3.27 -1.16 -13.97
C ASP A 77 2.14 -0.43 -14.73
N LEU A 78 1.24 0.23 -14.00
CA LEU A 78 0.11 0.93 -14.62
C LEU A 78 0.51 2.20 -15.38
N ALA A 79 1.45 2.99 -14.89
CA ALA A 79 1.87 4.22 -15.53
C ALA A 79 2.55 3.98 -16.88
N ASN A 80 3.30 2.88 -17.00
CA ASN A 80 3.86 2.41 -18.28
C ASN A 80 2.77 1.89 -19.24
N GLN A 81 1.72 1.25 -18.72
CA GLN A 81 0.63 0.71 -19.55
C GLN A 81 -0.35 1.79 -20.03
N TYR A 82 -0.64 2.79 -19.20
CA TYR A 82 -1.66 3.81 -19.42
C TYR A 82 -1.04 5.21 -19.46
N GLU A 83 -0.19 5.45 -20.46
CA GLU A 83 0.62 6.68 -20.59
C GLU A 83 -0.20 7.99 -20.61
N LYS A 84 -1.48 7.93 -20.99
CA LYS A 84 -2.38 9.09 -21.05
C LYS A 84 -3.07 9.41 -19.72
N SER A 85 -3.03 8.51 -18.74
CA SER A 85 -3.57 8.73 -17.39
C SER A 85 -2.48 9.24 -16.45
N ILE A 86 -2.88 9.90 -15.37
CA ILE A 86 -1.95 10.50 -14.39
C ILE A 86 -2.03 9.72 -13.08
N PHE A 87 -0.87 9.37 -12.55
CA PHE A 87 -0.73 8.52 -11.38
C PHE A 87 -0.04 9.26 -10.24
N TYR A 88 -0.50 8.98 -9.03
CA TYR A 88 0.04 9.53 -7.79
C TYR A 88 0.29 8.40 -6.79
N GLY A 89 1.48 8.36 -6.21
CA GLY A 89 1.80 7.52 -5.07
C GLY A 89 2.00 8.36 -3.82
N LEU A 90 1.38 7.97 -2.72
CA LEU A 90 1.55 8.61 -1.42
C LEU A 90 2.11 7.57 -0.44
N ASP A 91 3.23 7.88 0.19
CA ASP A 91 3.81 7.07 1.27
C ASP A 91 4.62 7.98 2.20
N SER A 92 4.70 7.64 3.49
CA SER A 92 5.54 8.37 4.44
C SER A 92 7.01 7.98 4.34
N ASN A 93 7.32 6.83 3.72
CA ASN A 93 8.68 6.36 3.48
C ASN A 93 9.02 6.51 1.99
N SER A 94 10.02 7.34 1.68
CA SER A 94 10.47 7.60 0.31
C SER A 94 11.34 6.46 -0.28
N VAL A 95 10.79 5.26 -0.37
CA VAL A 95 11.46 4.07 -0.93
C VAL A 95 11.16 3.83 -2.42
N TYR A 96 10.36 4.72 -3.03
CA TYR A 96 10.02 4.74 -4.46
C TYR A 96 11.10 5.43 -5.32
N PRO A 97 11.19 5.15 -6.63
CA PRO A 97 12.17 5.77 -7.51
C PRO A 97 11.81 7.23 -7.81
N ASN A 98 12.71 8.16 -7.48
CA ASN A 98 12.50 9.60 -7.73
C ASN A 98 13.06 10.07 -9.09
N GLU A 99 14.15 9.45 -9.56
CA GLU A 99 14.89 9.92 -10.74
C GLU A 99 14.42 9.26 -12.04
N ILE A 100 14.26 7.94 -12.02
CA ILE A 100 13.92 7.15 -13.22
C ILE A 100 12.51 6.59 -13.04
N LYS A 101 11.53 7.27 -13.63
CA LYS A 101 10.11 6.87 -13.60
C LYS A 101 9.35 7.47 -14.80
N PRO A 102 8.18 6.91 -15.17
CA PRO A 102 7.29 7.52 -16.15
C PRO A 102 6.93 8.98 -15.81
N SER A 103 6.82 9.83 -16.83
CA SER A 103 6.54 11.27 -16.65
C SER A 103 5.13 11.56 -16.13
N ASN A 104 4.21 10.61 -16.31
CA ASN A 104 2.83 10.66 -15.82
C ASN A 104 2.67 10.12 -14.39
N LEU A 105 3.76 9.77 -13.70
CA LEU A 105 3.75 9.25 -12.33
C LEU A 105 4.41 10.23 -11.36
N ASN A 106 3.71 10.59 -10.28
CA ASN A 106 4.19 11.51 -9.25
C ASN A 106 4.18 10.83 -7.88
N PHE A 107 5.23 11.03 -7.08
CA PHE A 107 5.29 10.52 -5.71
C PHE A 107 5.25 11.68 -4.71
N ILE A 108 4.54 11.47 -3.61
CA ILE A 108 4.31 12.46 -2.56
C ILE A 108 4.68 11.82 -1.22
N ASN A 109 5.65 12.43 -0.54
CA ASN A 109 5.98 12.04 0.82
C ASN A 109 4.97 12.69 1.77
N ALA A 110 4.04 11.90 2.28
CA ALA A 110 3.02 12.36 3.23
C ALA A 110 2.52 11.20 4.07
N ASN A 111 2.01 11.53 5.26
CA ASN A 111 1.43 10.57 6.18
C ASN A 111 -0.10 10.63 6.09
N MET A 112 -0.74 9.51 5.71
CA MET A 112 -2.20 9.45 5.56
C MET A 112 -2.97 9.74 6.85
N PHE A 113 -2.35 9.54 8.03
CA PHE A 113 -2.96 9.83 9.32
C PHE A 113 -3.08 11.34 9.61
N ASP A 114 -2.37 12.18 8.86
CA ASP A 114 -2.41 13.64 8.98
C ASP A 114 -3.39 14.29 7.99
N GLY A 115 -4.09 13.48 7.19
CA GLY A 115 -4.96 13.90 6.09
C GLY A 115 -4.27 13.82 4.72
N LEU A 116 -5.07 13.60 3.68
CA LEU A 116 -4.58 13.48 2.32
C LEU A 116 -4.37 14.89 1.71
N PRO A 117 -3.16 15.23 1.22
CA PRO A 117 -2.78 16.57 0.77
C PRO A 117 -3.32 16.90 -0.63
N PHE A 118 -4.60 16.62 -0.86
CA PHE A 118 -5.30 16.81 -2.12
C PHE A 118 -6.65 17.51 -1.90
N PRO A 119 -7.13 18.27 -2.89
CA PRO A 119 -8.47 18.84 -2.83
C PRO A 119 -9.55 17.75 -2.88
N GLU A 120 -10.78 18.14 -2.57
CA GLU A 120 -11.94 17.27 -2.75
C GLU A 120 -12.15 16.89 -4.22
N ASN A 121 -12.70 15.70 -4.48
CA ASN A 121 -13.10 15.24 -5.82
C ASN A 121 -11.96 15.28 -6.87
N GLU A 122 -10.74 14.93 -6.48
CA GLU A 122 -9.55 15.00 -7.33
C GLU A 122 -9.34 13.71 -8.15
N PHE A 123 -9.59 12.53 -7.55
CA PHE A 123 -9.23 11.24 -8.12
C PHE A 123 -10.43 10.47 -8.69
N ASP A 124 -10.21 9.81 -9.83
CA ASP A 124 -11.18 8.88 -10.41
C ASP A 124 -11.08 7.49 -9.80
N PHE A 125 -9.89 7.12 -9.32
CA PHE A 125 -9.62 5.83 -8.73
C PHE A 125 -8.58 5.95 -7.61
N ILE A 126 -8.91 5.40 -6.45
CA ILE A 126 -8.01 5.29 -5.32
C ILE A 126 -7.81 3.82 -5.00
N ARG A 127 -6.56 3.47 -4.73
CA ARG A 127 -6.18 2.15 -4.26
C ARG A 127 -5.35 2.25 -3.00
N GLN A 128 -5.62 1.39 -2.02
CA GLN A 128 -4.78 1.20 -0.84
C GLN A 128 -4.30 -0.25 -0.77
N ASP A 129 -2.98 -0.42 -0.65
CA ASP A 129 -2.34 -1.71 -0.45
C ASP A 129 -2.38 -2.15 1.01
N PRO A 130 -2.35 -3.46 1.33
CA PRO A 130 -2.57 -3.98 2.69
C PRO A 130 -1.85 -3.20 3.79
N MET A 131 -2.63 -2.50 4.62
CA MET A 131 -2.17 -1.70 5.76
C MET A 131 -2.78 -2.17 7.08
N SER A 132 -3.34 -3.39 7.14
CA SER A 132 -3.85 -3.96 8.38
C SER A 132 -2.83 -3.94 9.52
N PHE A 133 -1.53 -4.00 9.24
CA PHE A 133 -0.50 -3.93 10.29
C PHE A 133 -0.09 -2.50 10.66
N MET A 134 -0.84 -1.48 10.26
CA MET A 134 -0.49 -0.08 10.50
C MET A 134 -1.69 0.73 10.98
N ILE A 135 -2.88 0.43 10.46
CA ILE A 135 -4.12 1.14 10.79
C ILE A 135 -4.82 0.45 11.97
N LYS A 136 -5.01 1.21 13.05
CA LYS A 136 -5.81 0.81 14.22
C LYS A 136 -7.31 0.91 13.94
N ALA A 137 -8.12 0.19 14.73
CA ALA A 137 -9.56 0.12 14.53
C ALA A 137 -10.23 1.51 14.53
N ASP A 138 -9.81 2.39 15.45
CA ASP A 138 -10.35 3.76 15.63
C ASP A 138 -9.90 4.78 14.58
N GLN A 139 -8.93 4.43 13.73
CA GLN A 139 -8.39 5.31 12.69
C GLN A 139 -9.08 5.14 11.33
N TRP A 140 -9.80 4.03 11.12
CA TRP A 140 -10.40 3.70 9.83
C TRP A 140 -11.45 4.70 9.38
N ASP A 141 -12.28 5.20 10.30
CA ASP A 141 -13.33 6.18 9.98
C ASP A 141 -12.72 7.45 9.36
N PHE A 142 -11.64 7.96 9.97
CA PHE A 142 -10.93 9.12 9.44
C PHE A 142 -10.31 8.83 8.07
N ILE A 143 -9.59 7.72 7.92
CA ILE A 143 -8.90 7.37 6.67
C ILE A 143 -9.89 7.17 5.52
N ILE A 144 -10.98 6.45 5.77
CA ILE A 144 -12.03 6.23 4.77
C ILE A 144 -12.70 7.57 4.43
N SER A 145 -12.95 8.44 5.42
CA SER A 145 -13.51 9.77 5.15
C SER A 145 -12.61 10.62 4.24
N GLU A 146 -11.30 10.56 4.43
CA GLU A 146 -10.33 11.26 3.59
C GLU A 146 -10.28 10.67 2.18
N MET A 147 -10.27 9.34 2.03
CA MET A 147 -10.35 8.67 0.72
C MET A 147 -11.61 9.06 -0.03
N ILE A 148 -12.77 9.08 0.65
CA ILE A 148 -14.04 9.51 0.07
C ILE A 148 -13.98 10.97 -0.35
N ARG A 149 -13.47 11.87 0.51
CA ARG A 149 -13.38 13.31 0.23
C ARG A 149 -12.61 13.59 -1.06
N VAL A 150 -11.47 12.92 -1.27
CA VAL A 150 -10.61 13.17 -2.45
C VAL A 150 -11.05 12.36 -3.68
N THR A 151 -11.98 11.43 -3.55
CA THR A 151 -12.55 10.67 -4.69
C THR A 151 -13.69 11.46 -5.34
N LYS A 152 -13.69 11.53 -6.67
CA LYS A 152 -14.78 12.14 -7.44
C LYS A 152 -16.10 11.39 -7.24
N PRO A 153 -17.26 12.05 -7.39
CA PRO A 153 -18.53 11.35 -7.49
C PRO A 153 -18.49 10.35 -8.67
N GLY A 154 -18.81 9.09 -8.39
CA GLY A 154 -18.70 7.99 -9.36
C GLY A 154 -17.27 7.48 -9.61
N GLY A 155 -16.30 7.92 -8.82
CA GLY A 155 -14.98 7.31 -8.72
C GLY A 155 -14.99 6.03 -7.88
N TYR A 156 -13.88 5.30 -7.90
CA TYR A 156 -13.75 4.02 -7.20
C TYR A 156 -12.69 4.09 -6.10
N ILE A 157 -12.94 3.40 -5.00
CA ILE A 157 -11.97 3.17 -3.92
C ILE A 157 -11.79 1.66 -3.78
N GLU A 158 -10.57 1.18 -3.92
CA GLU A 158 -10.18 -0.20 -3.67
C GLU A 158 -9.28 -0.30 -2.44
N ILE A 159 -9.79 -0.98 -1.43
CA ILE A 159 -9.05 -1.35 -0.22
C ILE A 159 -8.74 -2.83 -0.36
N LEU A 160 -7.47 -3.16 -0.53
CA LEU A 160 -7.02 -4.54 -0.46
C LEU A 160 -6.39 -4.76 0.91
N ASP A 161 -6.92 -5.72 1.65
CA ASP A 161 -6.35 -6.09 2.94
C ASP A 161 -6.42 -7.59 3.19
N ILE A 162 -5.56 -8.05 4.09
CA ILE A 162 -5.49 -9.46 4.46
C ILE A 162 -6.51 -9.71 5.57
N TYR A 163 -7.52 -10.52 5.26
CA TYR A 163 -8.44 -11.00 6.27
C TYR A 163 -7.77 -12.10 7.11
N PHE A 164 -7.43 -11.75 8.35
CA PHE A 164 -6.87 -12.69 9.29
C PHE A 164 -7.95 -13.29 10.20
N THR A 165 -7.91 -14.60 10.40
CA THR A 165 -8.70 -15.24 11.46
C THR A 165 -7.83 -15.46 12.70
N HIS A 166 -8.37 -15.21 13.89
CA HIS A 166 -7.69 -15.53 15.16
C HIS A 166 -7.46 -17.04 15.34
N LYS A 167 -8.20 -17.88 14.60
CA LYS A 167 -8.16 -19.32 14.75
C LYS A 167 -6.87 -19.87 14.13
N GLY A 168 -5.97 -20.37 14.98
CA GLY A 168 -4.69 -20.93 14.56
C GLY A 168 -3.54 -19.93 14.44
N ALA A 169 -3.71 -18.69 14.94
CA ALA A 169 -2.62 -17.73 14.99
C ALA A 169 -1.54 -18.16 16.00
N GLY A 170 -0.27 -18.15 15.57
CA GLY A 170 0.86 -18.36 16.46
C GLY A 170 1.02 -17.21 17.47
N PRO A 171 1.79 -17.40 18.56
CA PRO A 171 1.86 -16.46 19.68
C PRO A 171 2.33 -15.05 19.28
N ILE A 172 3.18 -14.92 18.26
CA ILE A 172 3.65 -13.62 17.76
C ILE A 172 2.50 -12.88 17.05
N LEU A 173 1.80 -13.56 16.14
CA LEU A 173 0.69 -12.97 15.39
C LEU A 173 -0.47 -12.58 16.32
N SER A 174 -0.70 -13.36 17.38
CA SER A 174 -1.67 -13.03 18.43
C SER A 174 -1.38 -11.70 19.13
N LYS A 175 -0.11 -11.44 19.48
CA LYS A 175 0.30 -10.15 20.08
C LYS A 175 0.04 -8.97 19.16
N ILE A 176 0.28 -9.14 17.86
CA ILE A 176 0.01 -8.09 16.86
C ILE A 176 -1.49 -7.77 16.82
N TYR A 177 -2.38 -8.77 16.93
CA TYR A 177 -3.82 -8.50 16.97
C TYR A 177 -4.25 -7.73 18.22
N GLU A 178 -3.71 -8.07 19.38
CA GLU A 178 -4.08 -7.41 20.63
C GLU A 178 -3.68 -5.93 20.61
N ALA A 179 -2.55 -5.60 19.98
CA ALA A 179 -2.07 -4.23 19.87
C ALA A 179 -2.82 -3.36 18.82
N ARG A 180 -3.73 -3.96 18.04
CA ARG A 180 -4.58 -3.25 17.06
C ARG A 180 -5.95 -2.81 17.62
N LYS A 181 -6.33 -3.32 18.78
CA LYS A 181 -7.58 -2.98 19.45
C LYS A 181 -7.57 -1.55 19.99
#